data_AF-A0A1B1AK19-F1
#
_entry.id   AF-A0A1B1AK19-F1
#
_cell.length_a   1.000
_cell.length_b   1.000
_cell.length_c   1.000
_cell.angle_alpha   90.00
_cell.angle_beta   90.00
_cell.angle_gamma   90.00
#
_symmetry.space_group_name_H-M   'P 1'
#
loop_
_entity.id
_entity.type
_entity.pdbx_description
1 polymer ?
#
loop_
_entity_poly.entity_id
_entity_poly.type
_entity_poly.pdbx_seq_one_letter_code
_entity_poly.pdbx_strand_id
1 'polypeptide(L)'
;MSDEGREVKLQAAKLLKDAGFKYLAAELEFGSLSGLAKDEPFFLLCGRDRLAPTAIKTWIEAARLSNVPDHKLERAHETIEAIEGWPGDRHYPD
;
A
#
# COMPACT_ATOMS: atom_id res chain seq x y z
N MET A 1 -24.38 -18.78 -6.01
CA MET A 1 -24.13 -17.37 -5.61
C MET A 1 -24.61 -16.52 -6.77
N SER A 2 -25.53 -15.57 -6.56
CA SER A 2 -26.13 -14.82 -7.65
C SER A 2 -25.06 -13.99 -8.41
N ASP A 3 -25.16 -13.97 -9.74
CA ASP A 3 -24.25 -13.22 -10.62
C ASP A 3 -24.11 -11.74 -10.20
N GLU A 4 -25.19 -11.18 -9.66
CA GLU A 4 -25.25 -9.82 -9.11
C GLU A 4 -24.20 -9.56 -8.01
N GLY A 5 -23.99 -10.51 -7.10
CA GLY A 5 -23.02 -10.35 -6.01
C GLY A 5 -21.57 -10.36 -6.50
N ARG A 6 -21.31 -11.07 -7.61
CA ARG A 6 -19.99 -11.08 -8.25
C ARG A 6 -19.74 -9.76 -8.98
N GLU A 7 -20.74 -9.22 -9.66
CA GLU A 7 -20.63 -7.97 -10.41
C GLU A 7 -20.29 -6.77 -9.49
N VAL A 8 -20.98 -6.64 -8.37
CA VAL A 8 -20.71 -5.58 -7.37
C VAL A 8 -19.27 -5.65 -6.88
N LYS A 9 -18.76 -6.85 -6.59
CA LYS A 9 -17.38 -7.04 -6.14
C LYS A 9 -16.34 -6.65 -7.19
N LEU A 10 -16.59 -7.00 -8.45
CA LEU A 10 -15.70 -6.61 -9.55
C LEU A 10 -15.69 -5.09 -9.75
N GLN A 11 -16.84 -4.43 -9.60
CA GLN A 11 -16.92 -2.96 -9.64
C GLN A 11 -16.14 -2.33 -8.46
N ALA A 12 -16.32 -2.84 -7.24
CA ALA A 12 -15.56 -2.38 -6.08
C ALA A 12 -14.05 -2.59 -6.24
N ALA A 13 -13.62 -3.76 -6.72
CA ALA A 13 -12.22 -4.05 -7.00
C ALA A 13 -11.62 -3.11 -8.06
N LYS A 14 -12.39 -2.76 -9.10
CA LYS A 14 -11.98 -1.76 -10.09
C LYS A 14 -11.74 -0.39 -9.44
N LEU A 15 -12.68 0.11 -8.64
CA LEU A 15 -12.53 1.39 -7.94
C LEU A 15 -11.28 1.42 -7.04
N LEU A 16 -11.02 0.31 -6.33
CA LEU A 16 -9.82 0.18 -5.50
C LEU A 16 -8.53 0.15 -6.32
N LYS A 17 -8.53 -0.53 -7.47
CA LYS A 17 -7.38 -0.60 -8.37
C LYS A 17 -7.06 0.77 -8.97
N ASP A 18 -8.10 1.51 -9.38
CA ASP A 18 -7.99 2.88 -9.89
C ASP A 18 -7.47 3.85 -8.81
N ALA A 19 -7.84 3.64 -7.54
CA ALA A 19 -7.32 4.37 -6.38
C ALA A 19 -5.93 3.90 -5.90
N GLY A 20 -5.31 2.92 -6.57
CA GLY A 20 -3.97 2.43 -6.24
C GLY A 20 -3.92 1.30 -5.19
N PHE A 21 -5.05 0.87 -4.64
CA PHE A 21 -5.16 -0.25 -3.68
C PHE A 21 -5.16 -1.62 -4.39
N LYS A 22 -4.14 -1.88 -5.22
CA LYS A 22 -4.05 -3.07 -6.10
C LYS A 22 -4.16 -4.39 -5.35
N TYR A 23 -3.55 -4.49 -4.16
CA TYR A 23 -3.61 -5.69 -3.34
C TYR A 23 -5.02 -5.94 -2.80
N LEU A 24 -5.68 -4.91 -2.27
CA LEU A 24 -7.05 -5.03 -1.76
C LEU A 24 -8.06 -5.39 -2.85
N ALA A 25 -7.88 -4.82 -4.05
CA ALA A 25 -8.66 -5.19 -5.22
C ALA A 25 -8.51 -6.69 -5.54
N ALA A 26 -7.28 -7.23 -5.50
CA ALA A 26 -7.05 -8.65 -5.73
C ALA A 26 -7.66 -9.54 -4.62
N GLU A 27 -7.63 -9.10 -3.37
CA GLU A 27 -8.27 -9.82 -2.26
C GLU A 27 -9.80 -9.92 -2.42
N LEU A 28 -10.45 -8.88 -2.98
CA LEU A 28 -11.88 -8.90 -3.30
C LEU A 28 -12.21 -9.77 -4.52
N GLU A 29 -11.34 -9.80 -5.53
CA GLU A 29 -11.53 -10.59 -6.75
C GLU A 29 -11.29 -12.09 -6.50
N PHE A 30 -10.22 -12.42 -5.75
CA PHE A 30 -9.68 -13.79 -5.70
C PHE A 30 -9.22 -14.24 -4.31
N GLY A 31 -9.10 -13.33 -3.34
CA GLY A 31 -8.48 -13.62 -2.05
C GLY A 31 -9.48 -13.79 -0.91
N SER A 32 -9.02 -13.46 0.29
CA SER A 32 -9.74 -13.63 1.56
C SER A 32 -11.05 -12.84 1.62
N LEU A 33 -11.14 -11.70 0.91
CA LEU A 33 -12.34 -10.86 0.88
C LEU A 33 -13.35 -11.28 -0.19
N SER A 34 -13.01 -12.24 -1.05
CA SER A 34 -13.94 -12.77 -2.07
C SER A 34 -15.20 -13.41 -1.47
N GLY A 35 -15.17 -13.77 -0.18
CA GLY A 35 -16.30 -14.32 0.58
C GLY A 35 -17.30 -13.31 1.12
N LEU A 36 -16.97 -12.01 1.17
CA LEU A 36 -17.85 -10.96 1.73
C LEU A 36 -19.23 -10.94 1.05
N ALA A 37 -20.31 -10.65 1.78
CA ALA A 37 -21.59 -10.41 1.12
C ALA A 37 -21.53 -9.11 0.29
N LYS A 38 -22.44 -8.96 -0.69
CA LYS A 38 -22.44 -7.78 -1.59
C LYS A 38 -22.71 -6.45 -0.87
N ASP A 39 -23.32 -6.54 0.31
CA ASP A 39 -23.77 -5.46 1.19
C ASP A 39 -23.00 -5.46 2.54
N GLU A 40 -22.00 -6.32 2.68
CA GLU A 40 -21.19 -6.39 3.90
C GLU A 40 -20.14 -5.28 3.91
N PRO A 41 -20.12 -4.42 4.95
CA PRO A 41 -19.10 -3.38 5.06
C PRO A 41 -17.74 -3.98 5.41
N PHE A 42 -16.68 -3.43 4.83
CA PHE A 42 -15.30 -3.73 5.23
C PHE A 42 -14.54 -2.42 5.51
N PHE A 43 -13.53 -2.51 6.37
CA PHE A 43 -12.69 -1.38 6.73
C PHE A 43 -11.27 -1.61 6.24
N LEU A 44 -10.69 -0.63 5.56
CA LEU A 44 -9.29 -0.63 5.17
C LEU A 44 -8.50 0.25 6.15
N LEU A 45 -7.56 -0.36 6.88
CA LEU A 45 -6.61 0.37 7.71
C LEU A 45 -5.34 0.63 6.91
N CYS A 46 -5.17 1.87 6.46
CA CYS A 46 -3.94 2.32 5.81
C CYS A 46 -2.93 2.79 6.86
N GLY A 47 -1.93 1.96 7.15
CA GLY A 47 -0.83 2.30 8.04
C GLY A 47 0.44 2.65 7.27
N ARG A 48 1.03 3.82 7.55
CA ARG A 48 2.41 4.15 7.14
C ARG A 48 3.32 4.03 8.34
N ASP A 49 4.44 3.33 8.19
CA ASP A 49 5.45 3.26 9.24
C ASP A 49 6.02 4.67 9.49
N ARG A 50 5.94 5.13 10.74
CA ARG A 50 6.40 6.46 11.17
C ARG A 50 7.92 6.52 11.32
N LEU A 51 8.57 5.41 11.65
CA LEU A 51 9.96 5.34 12.07
C LEU A 51 10.86 4.85 10.93
N ALA A 52 10.41 3.87 10.13
CA ALA A 52 11.21 3.25 9.08
C ALA A 52 11.79 4.26 8.07
N PRO A 53 11.05 5.26 7.55
CA PRO A 53 11.64 6.27 6.66
C PRO A 53 12.80 7.03 7.32
N THR A 54 12.63 7.44 8.57
CA THR A 54 13.64 8.20 9.31
C THR A 54 14.88 7.34 9.58
N ALA A 55 14.69 6.08 9.96
CA ALA A 55 15.78 5.14 10.21
C ALA A 55 16.59 4.87 8.92
N ILE A 56 15.91 4.65 7.80
CA ILE A 56 16.56 4.41 6.49
C ILE A 56 17.35 5.66 6.05
N LYS A 57 16.80 6.88 6.17
CA LYS A 57 17.55 8.12 5.89
C LYS A 57 18.81 8.22 6.72
N THR A 58 18.70 7.95 8.02
CA THR A 58 19.84 8.02 8.94
C THR A 58 20.91 7.00 8.58
N TRP A 59 20.52 5.79 8.18
CA TRP A 59 21.43 4.75 7.74
C TRP A 59 22.15 5.12 6.43
N ILE A 60 21.44 5.69 5.45
CA ILE A 60 22.02 6.19 4.18
C ILE A 60 23.10 7.24 4.48
N GLU A 61 22.81 8.21 5.35
CA GLU A 61 23.77 9.26 5.72
C GLU A 61 25.00 8.68 6.43
N ALA A 62 24.81 7.73 7.35
CA ALA A 62 25.92 7.04 8.00
C ALA A 62 26.79 6.23 7.01
N ALA A 63 26.17 5.61 6.00
CA ALA A 63 26.89 4.89 4.95
C ALA A 63 27.72 5.84 4.06
N ARG A 64 27.17 7.02 3.73
CA ARG A 64 27.90 8.07 3.00
C ARG A 64 29.12 8.58 3.78
N LEU A 65 28.95 8.86 5.08
CA LEU A 65 30.05 9.23 5.97
C LEU A 65 31.15 8.15 6.04
N SER A 66 30.78 6.90 5.77
CA SER A 66 31.69 5.75 5.71
C SER A 66 32.27 5.48 4.31
N ASN A 67 32.12 6.43 3.37
CA ASN A 67 32.56 6.33 1.97
C ASN A 67 31.97 5.13 1.19
N VAL A 68 30.75 4.70 1.53
CA VAL A 68 30.03 3.69 0.73
C VAL A 68 29.62 4.34 -0.61
N PRO A 69 29.94 3.71 -1.76
CA PRO A 69 29.53 4.22 -3.07
C PRO A 69 28.00 4.26 -3.24
N ASP A 70 27.47 5.33 -3.85
CA ASP A 70 26.03 5.56 -4.00
C ASP A 70 25.29 4.45 -4.75
N HIS A 71 25.91 3.77 -5.72
CA HIS A 71 25.29 2.63 -6.43
C HIS A 71 24.92 1.47 -5.50
N LYS A 72 25.52 1.37 -4.30
CA LYS A 72 25.15 0.39 -3.28
C LYS A 72 23.96 0.85 -2.41
N LEU A 73 23.61 2.14 -2.49
CA LEU A 73 22.55 2.78 -1.72
C LEU A 73 21.27 2.98 -2.56
N GLU A 74 21.32 2.81 -3.88
CA GLU A 74 20.18 2.98 -4.80
C GLU A 74 18.91 2.29 -4.31
N ARG A 75 18.99 1.01 -3.93
CA ARG A 75 17.83 0.26 -3.41
C ARG A 75 17.24 0.87 -2.13
N ALA A 76 18.07 1.46 -1.27
CA ALA A 76 17.58 2.12 -0.07
C ALA A 76 16.88 3.45 -0.41
N HIS A 77 17.37 4.16 -1.43
CA HIS A 77 16.71 5.34 -2.00
C HIS A 77 15.34 4.98 -2.62
N GLU A 78 15.29 3.97 -3.48
CA GLU A 78 14.04 3.47 -4.07
C GLU A 78 13.04 3.03 -2.99
N THR A 79 13.53 2.34 -1.96
CA THR A 79 12.70 1.88 -0.84
C THR A 79 12.08 3.05 -0.10
N ILE A 80 12.86 4.10 0.17
CA ILE A 80 12.30 5.26 0.86
C ILE A 80 11.33 6.04 -0.02
N GLU A 81 11.64 6.23 -1.31
CA GLU A 81 10.72 6.87 -2.25
C GLU A 81 9.40 6.11 -2.35
N ALA A 82 9.43 4.77 -2.35
CA ALA A 82 8.23 3.95 -2.31
C ALA A 82 7.44 4.10 -1.00
N ILE A 83 8.10 4.17 0.15
CA ILE A 83 7.43 4.34 1.44
C ILE A 83 6.87 5.77 1.58
N GLU A 84 7.60 6.78 1.09
CA GLU A 84 7.21 8.18 1.22
C GLU A 84 6.19 8.62 0.18
N GLY A 85 6.29 8.10 -1.03
CA GLY A 85 5.38 8.34 -2.15
C GLY A 85 4.14 7.45 -2.15
N TRP A 86 3.95 6.61 -1.14
CA TRP A 86 2.70 5.87 -0.98
C TRP A 86 1.53 6.87 -0.83
N PRO A 87 0.55 6.89 -1.75
CA PRO A 87 -0.50 7.91 -1.84
C PRO A 87 -1.56 7.82 -0.73
N GLY A 88 -1.32 7.02 0.31
CA GLY A 88 -2.12 7.07 1.53
C GLY A 88 -1.88 8.38 2.25
N ASP A 89 -2.55 9.45 1.82
CA ASP A 89 -2.68 10.64 2.66
C ASP A 89 -3.20 10.22 4.04
N ARG A 90 -2.75 10.90 5.10
CA ARG A 90 -3.35 10.74 6.42
C ARG A 90 -4.82 11.16 6.34
N HIS A 91 -5.71 10.21 6.17
CA HIS A 91 -7.12 10.43 6.41
C HIS A 91 -7.37 10.31 7.91
N TYR A 92 -7.39 11.44 8.62
CA TYR A 92 -8.04 11.50 9.91
C TYR A 92 -9.55 11.57 9.63
N PRO A 93 -10.38 10.66 10.17
CA PRO A 93 -11.82 10.88 10.14
C PRO A 93 -12.12 12.13 10.99
N ASP A 94 -12.93 13.03 10.45
CA ASP A 94 -13.45 14.23 11.13
C ASP A 94 -14.30 13.86 12.36
#